data_AF-A0AAN5CLT7-F1
#
_entry.id   AF-A0AAN5CLT7-F1
#
_cell.length_a   1.000
_cell.length_b   1.000
_cell.length_c   1.000
_cell.angle_alpha   90.00
_cell.angle_beta   90.00
_cell.angle_gamma   90.00
#
_symmetry.space_group_name_H-M   'P 1'
#
loop_
_entity.id
_entity.type
_entity.pdbx_description
1 polymer ?
#
loop_
_entity_poly.entity_id
_entity_poly.type
_entity_poly.pdbx_seq_one_letter_code
_entity_poly.pdbx_strand_id
1 'polypeptide(L)'
;SALGEVDWNSRGTSRPLLGVFCILFGVLTIPSYVACAITMITMRELSAYKIMIYLAVADISSLIIGSIGFGVMSITGEVFCGHPRFQLLYSLAAEFFFFCSTTACFLLALNRLGEMISISPIVWLFKCTRIYVVLFVGTMAVGLLVLFTPLLLFNSDYHMLFFDPMIFEGRFVYDSYVHLACAILMPSTSLLLYFIMLLGLIYKHGSMAKWSKSDALSTATYQILVQSGVIIAVHLTSVMSFQVLQFLPVSALDTALYLAHFGWMMVHG
;
A
#
# COMPACT_ATOMS: atom_id res chain seq x y z
N SER A 1 33.98 -23.51 5.98
CA SER A 1 32.62 -23.67 5.40
C SER A 1 32.77 -23.76 3.89
N ALA A 2 32.07 -24.67 3.21
CA ALA A 2 32.29 -25.02 1.79
C ALA A 2 31.81 -23.97 0.76
N LEU A 3 31.69 -22.72 1.17
CA LEU A 3 31.57 -21.56 0.30
C LEU A 3 32.77 -20.71 0.68
N GLY A 4 33.74 -20.53 -0.24
CA GLY A 4 34.77 -19.50 -0.06
C GLY A 4 34.11 -18.17 0.28
N GLU A 5 34.81 -17.26 0.95
CA GLU A 5 34.27 -15.96 1.35
C GLU A 5 33.75 -15.21 0.10
N VAL A 6 32.47 -15.39 -0.22
CA VAL A 6 31.78 -14.67 -1.27
C VAL A 6 31.61 -13.26 -0.71
N ASP A 7 32.30 -12.29 -1.32
CA ASP A 7 32.08 -10.89 -1.00
C ASP A 7 30.72 -10.47 -1.55
N TRP A 8 29.70 -10.50 -0.70
CA TRP A 8 28.33 -10.11 -1.07
C TRP A 8 28.20 -8.62 -1.40
N ASN A 9 29.14 -7.78 -0.97
CA ASN A 9 29.14 -6.36 -1.35
C ASN A 9 29.50 -6.15 -2.82
N SER A 10 30.22 -7.11 -3.43
CA SER A 10 30.53 -7.09 -4.86
C SER A 10 29.39 -7.57 -5.76
N ARG A 11 28.33 -8.15 -5.15
CA ARG A 11 27.16 -8.70 -5.85
C ARG A 11 26.03 -7.69 -6.01
N GLY A 12 26.13 -6.51 -5.40
CA GLY A 12 25.12 -5.47 -5.51
C GLY A 12 25.59 -4.32 -6.37
N THR A 13 24.64 -3.67 -7.04
CA THR A 13 24.91 -2.50 -7.87
C THR A 13 24.50 -1.23 -7.12
N SER A 14 25.47 -0.37 -6.80
CA SER A 14 25.19 0.95 -6.21
C SER A 14 24.55 1.88 -7.24
N ARG A 15 23.42 2.48 -6.87
CA ARG A 15 22.60 3.32 -7.76
C ARG A 15 22.23 4.62 -7.06
N PRO A 16 23.20 5.53 -6.92
CA PRO A 16 23.05 6.72 -6.09
C PRO A 16 21.99 7.69 -6.62
N LEU A 17 21.82 7.81 -7.94
CA LEU A 17 20.80 8.68 -8.53
C LEU A 17 19.38 8.26 -8.16
N LEU A 18 19.09 6.95 -8.25
CA LEU A 18 17.80 6.40 -7.85
C LEU A 18 17.58 6.61 -6.34
N GLY A 19 18.59 6.29 -5.53
CA GLY A 19 18.43 6.39 -4.09
C GLY A 19 18.26 7.82 -3.59
N VAL A 20 18.99 8.79 -4.15
CA VAL A 20 18.80 10.22 -3.86
C VAL A 20 17.41 10.68 -4.29
N PHE A 21 16.92 10.25 -5.45
CA PHE A 21 15.57 10.55 -5.90
C PHE A 21 14.51 10.03 -4.92
N CYS A 22 14.59 8.77 -4.49
CA CYS A 22 13.66 8.21 -3.52
C CYS A 22 13.73 8.95 -2.17
N ILE A 23 14.93 9.24 -1.65
CA ILE A 23 15.07 9.99 -0.39
C ILE A 23 14.45 11.38 -0.50
N LEU A 24 14.73 12.11 -1.59
CA LEU A 24 14.14 13.44 -1.83
C LEU A 24 12.62 13.38 -1.93
N PHE A 25 12.07 12.37 -2.60
CA PHE A 25 10.64 12.16 -2.68
C PHE A 25 10.03 12.02 -1.27
N GLY A 26 10.54 11.08 -0.46
CA GLY A 26 10.07 10.87 0.90
C GLY A 26 10.19 12.10 1.80
N VAL A 27 11.32 12.83 1.72
CA VAL A 27 11.54 14.06 2.51
C VAL A 27 10.55 15.17 2.14
N LEU A 28 10.06 15.21 0.90
CA LEU A 28 9.08 16.21 0.45
C LEU A 28 7.63 15.79 0.73
N THR A 29 7.29 14.51 0.54
CA THR A 29 5.91 14.02 0.68
C THR A 29 5.51 13.78 2.13
N ILE A 30 6.39 13.22 2.98
CA ILE A 30 6.08 12.90 4.38
C ILE A 30 5.60 14.13 5.17
N PRO A 31 6.27 15.31 5.12
CA PRO A 31 5.79 16.49 5.85
C PRO A 31 4.39 16.95 5.39
N SER A 32 4.13 16.88 4.09
CA SER A 32 2.83 17.22 3.50
C SER A 32 1.74 16.27 4.02
N TYR A 33 2.06 14.97 4.06
CA TYR A 33 1.17 13.93 4.57
C TYR A 33 0.88 14.08 6.07
N VAL A 34 1.91 14.40 6.86
CA VAL A 34 1.79 14.69 8.30
C VAL A 34 0.89 15.91 8.53
N ALA A 35 1.06 16.98 7.75
CA ALA A 35 0.20 18.17 7.87
C ALA A 35 -1.27 17.80 7.60
N CYS A 36 -1.55 17.05 6.55
CA CYS A 36 -2.89 16.51 6.27
C CYS A 36 -3.42 15.67 7.44
N ALA A 37 -2.63 14.75 7.98
CA ALA A 37 -3.01 13.92 9.11
C ALA A 37 -3.39 14.74 10.36
N ILE A 38 -2.63 15.80 10.68
CA ILE A 38 -2.91 16.70 11.80
C ILE A 38 -4.28 17.37 11.62
N THR A 39 -4.61 17.84 10.42
CA THR A 39 -5.93 18.45 10.17
C THR A 39 -7.07 17.44 10.34
N MET A 40 -6.86 16.18 9.95
CA MET A 40 -7.85 15.12 10.07
C MET A 40 -8.17 14.76 11.53
N ILE A 41 -7.22 14.92 12.46
CA ILE A 41 -7.42 14.65 13.90
C ILE A 41 -8.54 15.51 14.48
N THR A 42 -8.71 16.75 14.00
CA THR A 42 -9.78 17.64 14.47
C THR A 42 -11.19 17.12 14.11
N MET A 43 -11.30 16.27 13.09
CA MET A 43 -12.55 15.71 12.59
C MET A 43 -12.75 14.24 13.00
N ARG A 44 -11.95 13.73 13.95
CA ARG A 44 -11.94 12.32 14.39
C ARG A 44 -13.26 11.81 14.99
N GLU A 45 -14.23 12.68 15.27
CA GLU A 45 -15.54 12.27 15.75
C GLU A 45 -16.29 11.43 14.70
N LEU A 46 -16.02 11.69 13.42
CA LEU A 46 -16.56 10.94 12.29
C LEU A 46 -15.77 9.63 12.07
N SER A 47 -16.48 8.51 11.87
CA SER A 47 -15.88 7.19 11.66
C SER A 47 -14.88 7.18 10.50
N ALA A 48 -15.24 7.79 9.37
CA ALA A 48 -14.36 7.84 8.21
C ALA A 48 -13.01 8.52 8.50
N TYR A 49 -12.99 9.60 9.29
CA TYR A 49 -11.74 10.28 9.66
C TYR A 49 -10.84 9.42 10.54
N LYS A 50 -11.40 8.56 11.40
CA LYS A 50 -10.62 7.58 12.17
C LYS A 50 -9.90 6.58 11.25
N ILE A 51 -10.58 6.12 10.19
CA ILE A 51 -9.97 5.23 9.18
C ILE A 51 -8.90 5.99 8.40
N MET A 52 -9.16 7.22 7.97
CA MET A 52 -8.19 8.03 7.22
C MET A 52 -6.95 8.39 8.06
N ILE A 53 -7.08 8.60 9.37
CA ILE A 53 -5.91 8.78 10.26
C ILE A 53 -5.09 7.49 10.34
N TYR A 54 -5.74 6.33 10.46
CA TYR A 54 -5.05 5.04 10.45
C TYR A 54 -4.34 4.78 9.11
N LEU A 55 -5.02 5.07 7.98
CA LEU A 55 -4.43 5.03 6.64
C LEU A 55 -3.20 5.94 6.56
N ALA A 56 -3.29 7.17 7.07
CA ALA A 56 -2.17 8.10 7.03
C ALA A 56 -0.95 7.62 7.82
N VAL A 57 -1.16 6.98 8.98
CA VAL A 57 -0.05 6.37 9.73
C VAL A 57 0.59 5.23 8.94
N ALA A 58 -0.21 4.39 8.29
CA ALA A 58 0.29 3.30 7.45
C ALA A 58 1.07 3.85 6.24
N ASP A 59 0.53 4.83 5.53
CA ASP A 59 1.15 5.42 4.34
C ASP A 59 2.45 6.18 4.67
N ILE A 60 2.49 6.96 5.76
CA ILE A 60 3.71 7.60 6.23
C ILE A 60 4.78 6.55 6.57
N SER A 61 4.39 5.46 7.24
CA SER A 61 5.32 4.38 7.60
C SER A 61 5.84 3.67 6.34
N SER A 62 4.95 3.42 5.36
CA SER A 62 5.32 2.90 4.04
C SER A 62 6.29 3.84 3.33
N LEU A 63 6.09 5.15 3.32
CA LEU A 63 7.04 6.10 2.70
C LEU A 63 8.41 6.11 3.40
N ILE A 64 8.46 6.05 4.73
CA ILE A 64 9.73 5.98 5.45
C ILE A 64 10.51 4.74 5.01
N ILE A 65 9.85 3.60 4.89
CA ILE A 65 10.47 2.33 4.54
C ILE A 65 10.75 2.28 3.04
N GLY A 66 9.72 2.30 2.21
CA GLY A 66 9.81 2.12 0.77
C GLY A 66 10.24 3.34 -0.04
N SER A 67 10.47 4.51 0.57
CA SER A 67 11.09 5.66 -0.10
C SER A 67 12.47 5.97 0.49
N ILE A 68 12.54 6.33 1.78
CA ILE A 68 13.82 6.68 2.41
C ILE A 68 14.70 5.43 2.59
N GLY A 69 14.16 4.37 3.22
CA GLY A 69 14.90 3.11 3.43
C GLY A 69 15.32 2.46 2.11
N PHE A 70 14.41 2.37 1.15
CA PHE A 70 14.71 1.91 -0.21
C PHE A 70 15.82 2.74 -0.86
N GLY A 71 15.78 4.07 -0.72
CA GLY A 71 16.78 4.95 -1.29
C GLY A 71 18.17 4.77 -0.67
N VAL A 72 18.24 4.57 0.66
CA VAL A 72 19.50 4.24 1.35
C VAL A 72 20.08 2.93 0.82
N MET A 73 19.28 1.87 0.76
CA MET A 73 19.72 0.57 0.23
C MET A 73 20.13 0.63 -1.24
N SER A 74 19.49 1.49 -2.03
CA SER A 74 19.85 1.74 -3.42
C SER A 74 21.20 2.45 -3.55
N ILE A 75 21.52 3.40 -2.66
CA ILE A 75 22.82 4.07 -2.63
C ILE A 75 23.92 3.08 -2.20
N THR A 76 23.68 2.29 -1.16
CA THR A 76 24.69 1.34 -0.66
C THR A 76 24.82 0.09 -1.52
N GLY A 77 23.87 -0.18 -2.42
CA GLY A 77 23.92 -1.35 -3.31
C GLY A 77 23.62 -2.65 -2.55
N GLU A 78 22.67 -2.64 -1.62
CA GLU A 78 22.40 -3.81 -0.78
C GLU A 78 21.87 -5.00 -1.58
N VAL A 79 22.25 -6.19 -1.13
CA VAL A 79 21.65 -7.48 -1.49
C VAL A 79 21.33 -8.24 -0.20
N PHE A 80 20.44 -9.23 -0.26
CA PHE A 80 19.97 -9.93 0.94
C PHE A 80 21.10 -10.41 1.86
N CYS A 81 22.16 -11.01 1.27
CA CYS A 81 23.28 -11.57 2.03
C CYS A 81 24.21 -10.54 2.67
N GLY A 82 24.16 -9.26 2.29
CA GLY A 82 24.97 -8.21 2.91
C GLY A 82 24.53 -7.97 4.36
N HIS A 83 23.24 -7.69 4.54
CA HIS A 83 22.65 -7.44 5.86
C HIS A 83 21.30 -8.18 6.01
N PRO A 84 21.30 -9.51 6.18
CA PRO A 84 20.07 -10.32 6.12
C PRO A 84 19.06 -9.98 7.21
N ARG A 85 19.52 -9.68 8.44
CA ARG A 85 18.63 -9.28 9.54
C ARG A 85 17.92 -7.95 9.27
N PHE A 86 18.65 -6.99 8.70
CA PHE A 86 18.11 -5.69 8.34
C PHE A 86 17.10 -5.82 7.20
N GLN A 87 17.44 -6.56 6.14
CA GLN A 87 16.55 -6.85 5.03
C GLN A 87 15.25 -7.54 5.48
N LEU A 88 15.34 -8.55 6.34
CA LEU A 88 14.13 -9.23 6.86
C LEU A 88 13.22 -8.27 7.64
N LEU A 89 13.80 -7.43 8.51
CA LEU A 89 13.01 -6.45 9.27
C LEU A 89 12.39 -5.38 8.36
N TYR A 90 13.16 -4.93 7.37
CA TYR A 90 12.72 -3.98 6.35
C TYR A 90 11.52 -4.55 5.57
N SER A 91 11.65 -5.76 5.04
CA SER A 91 10.59 -6.39 4.23
C SER A 91 9.34 -6.70 5.03
N LEU A 92 9.50 -7.17 6.27
CA LEU A 92 8.37 -7.40 7.18
C LEU A 92 7.62 -6.10 7.45
N ALA A 93 8.33 -5.01 7.73
CA ALA A 93 7.72 -3.72 7.97
C ALA A 93 7.06 -3.15 6.70
N ALA A 94 7.72 -3.25 5.55
CA ALA A 94 7.21 -2.79 4.26
C ALA A 94 5.88 -3.47 3.91
N GLU A 95 5.82 -4.80 4.00
CA GLU A 95 4.58 -5.55 3.72
C GLU A 95 3.49 -5.28 4.75
N PHE A 96 3.84 -5.22 6.04
CA PHE A 96 2.89 -4.93 7.10
C PHE A 96 2.17 -3.60 6.86
N PHE A 97 2.90 -2.51 6.62
CA PHE A 97 2.28 -1.21 6.40
C PHE A 97 1.55 -1.12 5.06
N PHE A 98 2.03 -1.80 4.01
CA PHE A 98 1.31 -1.92 2.75
C PHE A 98 -0.07 -2.59 2.91
N PHE A 99 -0.12 -3.73 3.61
CA PHE A 99 -1.38 -4.42 3.86
C PHE A 99 -2.27 -3.67 4.86
N CYS A 100 -1.69 -2.93 5.82
CA CYS A 100 -2.45 -2.01 6.68
C CYS A 100 -3.13 -0.91 5.86
N SER A 101 -2.41 -0.28 4.92
CA SER A 101 -2.95 0.74 4.01
C SER A 101 -4.09 0.17 3.15
N THR A 102 -3.85 -0.99 2.53
CA THR A 102 -4.87 -1.70 1.74
C THR A 102 -6.12 -2.05 2.57
N THR A 103 -5.93 -2.49 3.82
CA THR A 103 -7.03 -2.77 4.76
C THR A 103 -7.80 -1.50 5.13
N ALA A 104 -7.12 -0.38 5.31
CA ALA A 104 -7.76 0.90 5.57
C ALA A 104 -8.62 1.35 4.38
N CYS A 105 -8.11 1.22 3.15
CA CYS A 105 -8.86 1.53 1.92
C CYS A 105 -10.14 0.70 1.80
N PHE A 106 -10.05 -0.60 2.09
CA PHE A 106 -11.21 -1.50 2.11
C PHE A 106 -12.24 -1.09 3.16
N LEU A 107 -11.79 -0.83 4.39
CA LEU A 107 -12.67 -0.40 5.48
C LEU A 107 -13.31 0.97 5.20
N LEU A 108 -12.57 1.88 4.55
CA LEU A 108 -13.09 3.18 4.14
C LEU A 108 -14.19 3.01 3.08
N ALA A 109 -13.97 2.17 2.07
CA ALA A 109 -14.97 1.85 1.05
C ALA A 109 -16.25 1.25 1.68
N LEU A 110 -16.09 0.31 2.62
CA LEU A 110 -17.20 -0.26 3.38
C LEU A 110 -17.94 0.79 4.22
N ASN A 111 -17.22 1.63 4.97
CA ASN A 111 -17.82 2.69 5.78
C ASN A 111 -18.69 3.61 4.92
N ARG A 112 -18.17 4.03 3.75
CA ARG A 112 -18.91 4.88 2.81
C ARG A 112 -20.11 4.18 2.20
N LEU A 113 -19.97 2.94 1.75
CA LEU A 113 -21.09 2.15 1.26
C LEU A 113 -22.22 2.07 2.30
N GLY A 114 -21.86 1.77 3.55
CA GLY A 114 -22.80 1.68 4.67
C GLY A 114 -23.53 2.98 4.94
N GLU A 115 -22.80 4.10 5.02
CA GLU A 115 -23.38 5.44 5.25
C GLU A 115 -24.31 5.87 4.11
N MET A 116 -23.85 5.74 2.86
CA MET A 116 -24.52 6.29 1.68
C MET A 116 -25.79 5.51 1.29
N ILE A 117 -25.74 4.18 1.38
CA ILE A 117 -26.88 3.29 1.09
C ILE A 117 -27.69 2.99 2.37
N SER A 118 -27.23 3.46 3.53
CA SER A 118 -27.88 3.25 4.83
C SER A 118 -28.03 1.78 5.22
N ILE A 119 -26.96 0.99 4.99
CA ILE A 119 -26.92 -0.44 5.32
C ILE A 119 -26.64 -0.62 6.82
N SER A 120 -27.70 -0.90 7.60
CA SER A 120 -27.66 -0.91 9.07
C SER A 120 -26.54 -1.76 9.70
N PRO A 121 -26.27 -3.00 9.26
CA PRO A 121 -25.17 -3.81 9.84
C PRO A 121 -23.79 -3.17 9.64
N ILE A 122 -23.54 -2.57 8.47
CA ILE A 122 -22.26 -1.92 8.15
C ILE A 122 -22.12 -0.64 8.97
N VAL A 123 -23.16 0.20 9.02
CA VAL A 123 -23.16 1.42 9.86
C VAL A 123 -22.95 1.08 11.34
N TRP A 124 -23.53 -0.03 11.81
CA TRP A 124 -23.35 -0.50 13.18
C TRP A 124 -21.88 -0.86 13.47
N LEU A 125 -21.17 -1.47 12.52
CA LEU A 125 -19.76 -1.87 12.68
C LEU A 125 -18.83 -0.67 12.92
N PHE A 126 -19.06 0.45 12.24
CA PHE A 126 -18.19 1.64 12.29
C PHE A 126 -18.58 2.69 13.34
N LYS A 127 -19.66 2.46 14.11
CA LYS A 127 -20.14 3.44 15.10
C LYS A 127 -19.32 3.45 16.39
N CYS A 128 -19.08 4.65 16.91
CA CYS A 128 -18.49 4.91 18.23
C CYS A 128 -17.05 4.35 18.35
N THR A 129 -16.79 3.50 19.35
CA THR A 129 -15.50 2.88 19.64
C THR A 129 -15.27 1.58 18.87
N ARG A 130 -16.31 0.98 18.29
CA ARG A 130 -16.22 -0.31 17.56
C ARG A 130 -15.29 -0.26 16.37
N ILE A 131 -15.21 0.88 15.71
CA ILE A 131 -14.23 1.11 14.64
C ILE A 131 -12.79 0.81 15.08
N TYR A 132 -12.40 1.14 16.31
CA TYR A 132 -11.05 0.81 16.80
C TYR A 132 -10.85 -0.69 16.96
N VAL A 133 -11.90 -1.43 17.35
CA VAL A 133 -11.89 -2.90 17.38
C VAL A 133 -11.75 -3.46 15.97
N VAL A 134 -12.49 -2.91 15.00
CA VAL A 134 -12.42 -3.31 13.58
C VAL A 134 -11.02 -3.07 13.02
N LEU A 135 -10.45 -1.89 13.28
CA LEU A 135 -9.07 -1.56 12.89
C LEU A 135 -8.09 -2.53 13.54
N PHE A 136 -8.19 -2.76 14.85
CA PHE A 136 -7.32 -3.69 15.56
C PHE A 136 -7.39 -5.12 15.00
N VAL A 137 -8.59 -5.66 14.80
CA VAL A 137 -8.79 -6.99 14.20
C VAL A 137 -8.21 -7.05 12.79
N GLY A 138 -8.41 -6.00 11.98
CA GLY A 138 -7.81 -5.88 10.66
C GLY A 138 -6.29 -5.89 10.71
N THR A 139 -5.68 -5.09 11.59
CA THR A 139 -4.23 -5.05 11.79
C THR A 139 -3.67 -6.39 12.26
N MET A 140 -4.37 -7.11 13.14
CA MET A 140 -3.97 -8.45 13.57
C MET A 140 -4.01 -9.46 12.42
N ALA A 141 -5.04 -9.42 11.57
CA ALA A 141 -5.12 -10.27 10.38
C ALA A 141 -3.95 -9.98 9.41
N VAL A 142 -3.60 -8.71 9.22
CA VAL A 142 -2.43 -8.30 8.44
C VAL A 142 -1.14 -8.84 9.04
N GLY A 143 -0.95 -8.72 10.36
CA GLY A 143 0.23 -9.25 11.04
C GLY A 143 0.38 -10.76 10.85
N LEU A 144 -0.72 -11.52 10.96
CA LEU A 144 -0.71 -12.95 10.68
C LEU A 144 -0.37 -13.24 9.22
N LEU A 145 -0.96 -12.51 8.26
CA LEU A 145 -0.66 -12.68 6.84
C LEU A 145 0.85 -12.55 6.58
N VAL A 146 1.45 -11.44 7.00
CA VAL A 146 2.88 -11.15 6.75
C VAL A 146 3.80 -12.16 7.44
N LEU A 147 3.45 -12.65 8.64
CA LEU A 147 4.23 -13.67 9.34
C LEU A 147 4.17 -15.05 8.67
N PHE A 148 3.11 -15.34 7.91
CA PHE A 148 2.88 -16.64 7.27
C PHE A 148 3.02 -16.61 5.73
N THR A 149 3.40 -15.49 5.14
CA THR A 149 3.74 -15.37 3.70
C THR A 149 5.24 -15.10 3.51
N PRO A 150 5.83 -15.48 2.36
CA PRO A 150 7.20 -15.10 2.05
C PRO A 150 7.31 -13.58 1.91
N LEU A 151 8.46 -13.05 2.33
CA LEU A 151 8.76 -11.63 2.30
C LEU A 151 9.44 -11.22 0.99
N LEU A 152 9.13 -10.03 0.51
CA LEU A 152 9.74 -9.38 -0.64
C LEU A 152 11.08 -8.75 -0.24
N LEU A 153 12.18 -9.33 -0.67
CA LEU A 153 13.55 -8.94 -0.33
C LEU A 153 14.11 -7.96 -1.36
N PHE A 154 14.88 -6.97 -0.89
CA PHE A 154 15.44 -5.95 -1.76
C PHE A 154 16.69 -6.48 -2.48
N ASN A 155 16.75 -6.24 -3.78
CA ASN A 155 17.92 -6.55 -4.60
C ASN A 155 18.32 -5.32 -5.42
N SER A 156 19.53 -4.79 -5.20
CA SER A 156 20.03 -3.59 -5.85
C SER A 156 20.43 -3.77 -7.33
N ASP A 157 20.73 -4.98 -7.77
CA ASP A 157 21.02 -5.25 -9.19
C ASP A 157 19.78 -5.00 -10.04
N TYR A 158 18.63 -5.44 -9.54
CA TYR A 158 17.32 -5.28 -10.15
C TYR A 158 16.52 -4.10 -9.59
N HIS A 159 17.02 -3.45 -8.54
CA HIS A 159 16.46 -2.26 -7.89
C HIS A 159 14.95 -2.34 -7.69
N MET A 160 14.54 -3.46 -7.12
CA MET A 160 13.17 -3.76 -6.78
C MET A 160 13.16 -4.83 -5.68
N LEU A 161 11.98 -5.07 -5.09
CA LEU A 161 11.80 -6.14 -4.12
C LEU A 161 11.23 -7.39 -4.80
N PHE A 162 11.76 -8.56 -4.45
CA PHE A 162 11.37 -9.85 -5.03
C PHE A 162 11.23 -10.93 -3.97
N PHE A 163 10.39 -11.93 -4.23
CA PHE A 163 10.34 -13.13 -3.36
C PHE A 163 11.60 -13.98 -3.47
N ASP A 164 12.19 -14.06 -4.66
CA ASP A 164 13.47 -14.74 -4.87
C ASP A 164 14.61 -13.82 -4.44
N PRO A 165 15.46 -14.23 -3.46
CA PRO A 165 16.64 -13.45 -3.08
C PRO A 165 17.74 -13.45 -4.17
N MET A 166 17.57 -14.19 -5.28
CA MET A 166 18.47 -14.30 -6.43
C MET A 166 19.87 -14.81 -6.06
N ILE A 167 19.94 -15.67 -5.03
CA ILE A 167 21.19 -16.26 -4.53
C ILE A 167 21.51 -17.59 -5.24
N PHE A 168 20.47 -18.37 -5.53
CA PHE A 168 20.59 -19.71 -6.10
C PHE A 168 19.76 -19.80 -7.38
N GLU A 169 20.39 -19.48 -8.51
CA GLU A 169 19.76 -19.50 -9.83
C GLU A 169 18.95 -20.78 -10.07
N GLY A 170 17.62 -20.65 -10.16
CA GLY A 170 16.69 -21.73 -10.53
C GLY A 170 16.60 -22.92 -9.57
N ARG A 171 17.17 -22.84 -8.35
CA ARG A 171 17.13 -23.97 -7.41
C ARG A 171 15.83 -24.09 -6.63
N PHE A 172 15.19 -22.96 -6.33
CA PHE A 172 14.03 -22.90 -5.46
C PHE A 172 12.96 -22.00 -6.07
N VAL A 173 11.71 -22.34 -5.79
CA VAL A 173 10.54 -21.56 -6.18
C VAL A 173 10.07 -20.80 -4.94
N TYR A 174 10.04 -19.47 -5.03
CA TYR A 174 9.73 -18.58 -3.90
C TYR A 174 8.35 -17.89 -4.03
N ASP A 175 7.59 -18.20 -5.09
CA ASP A 175 6.30 -17.56 -5.31
C ASP A 175 5.26 -17.99 -4.25
N SER A 176 4.35 -17.07 -3.92
CA SER A 176 3.24 -17.34 -3.02
C SER A 176 1.94 -16.89 -3.64
N TYR A 177 1.15 -17.88 -4.07
CA TYR A 177 -0.21 -17.66 -4.55
C TYR A 177 -1.11 -17.07 -3.46
N VAL A 178 -0.85 -17.36 -2.18
CA VAL A 178 -1.61 -16.80 -1.05
C VAL A 178 -1.34 -15.31 -0.94
N HIS A 179 -0.06 -14.90 -0.95
CA HIS A 179 0.30 -13.48 -0.92
C HIS A 179 -0.29 -12.76 -2.13
N LEU A 180 -0.12 -13.30 -3.33
CA LEU A 180 -0.68 -12.76 -4.57
C LEU A 180 -2.20 -12.58 -4.46
N ALA A 181 -2.91 -13.64 -4.05
CA ALA A 181 -4.35 -13.60 -3.91
C ALA A 181 -4.79 -12.52 -2.92
N CYS A 182 -4.15 -12.42 -1.75
CA CYS A 182 -4.47 -11.39 -0.76
C CYS A 182 -4.17 -9.98 -1.27
N ALA A 183 -3.03 -9.77 -1.93
CA ALA A 183 -2.63 -8.48 -2.49
C ALA A 183 -3.59 -8.01 -3.60
N ILE A 184 -4.17 -8.92 -4.39
CA ILE A 184 -5.11 -8.58 -5.46
C ILE A 184 -6.56 -8.49 -4.96
N LEU A 185 -6.98 -9.42 -4.10
CA LEU A 185 -8.38 -9.58 -3.69
C LEU A 185 -8.87 -8.36 -2.92
N MET A 186 -8.07 -7.81 -2.01
CA MET A 186 -8.51 -6.68 -1.18
C MET A 186 -8.71 -5.38 -1.98
N PRO A 187 -7.76 -4.91 -2.81
CA PRO A 187 -7.99 -3.76 -3.68
C PRO A 187 -9.14 -3.99 -4.67
N SER A 188 -9.24 -5.19 -5.26
CA SER A 188 -10.31 -5.52 -6.21
C SER A 188 -11.69 -5.48 -5.56
N THR A 189 -11.80 -6.02 -4.33
CA THR A 189 -13.04 -5.97 -3.55
C THR A 189 -13.40 -4.54 -3.18
N SER A 190 -12.41 -3.71 -2.80
CA SER A 190 -12.61 -2.29 -2.50
C SER A 190 -13.18 -1.53 -3.72
N LEU A 191 -12.64 -1.80 -4.91
CA LEU A 191 -13.13 -1.20 -6.16
C LEU A 191 -14.56 -1.68 -6.47
N LEU A 192 -14.85 -2.97 -6.30
CA LEU A 192 -16.19 -3.51 -6.50
C LEU A 192 -17.21 -2.84 -5.56
N LEU A 193 -16.88 -2.71 -4.27
CA LEU A 193 -17.74 -2.03 -3.28
C LEU A 193 -17.96 -0.57 -3.67
N TYR A 194 -16.93 0.11 -4.18
CA TYR A 194 -17.04 1.48 -4.67
C TYR A 194 -17.98 1.58 -5.88
N PHE A 195 -17.89 0.66 -6.84
CA PHE A 195 -18.84 0.59 -7.97
C PHE A 195 -20.28 0.32 -7.52
N ILE A 196 -20.49 -0.61 -6.59
CA ILE A 196 -21.81 -0.90 -6.01
C ILE A 196 -22.38 0.37 -5.35
N MET A 197 -21.55 1.10 -4.60
CA MET A 197 -21.93 2.36 -3.98
C MET A 197 -22.38 3.40 -5.03
N LEU A 198 -21.61 3.57 -6.10
CA LEU A 198 -21.95 4.50 -7.18
C LEU A 198 -23.29 4.13 -7.86
N LEU A 199 -23.49 2.85 -8.18
CA LEU A 199 -24.72 2.37 -8.77
C LEU A 199 -25.92 2.57 -7.83
N GLY A 200 -25.76 2.27 -6.55
CA GLY A 200 -26.80 2.48 -5.53
C GLY A 200 -27.18 3.96 -5.39
N LEU A 201 -26.21 4.87 -5.48
CA LEU A 201 -26.48 6.30 -5.45
C LEU A 201 -27.17 6.82 -6.71
N ILE A 202 -26.77 6.34 -7.89
CA ILE A 202 -27.45 6.64 -9.15
C ILE A 202 -28.90 6.14 -9.11
N TYR A 203 -29.13 4.93 -8.60
CA TYR A 203 -30.48 4.40 -8.44
C TYR A 203 -31.34 5.24 -7.48
N LYS A 204 -30.77 5.66 -6.33
CA LYS A 204 -31.49 6.42 -5.30
C LYS A 204 -31.78 7.87 -5.69
N HIS A 205 -30.86 8.53 -6.38
CA HIS A 205 -30.93 9.97 -6.66
C HIS A 205 -31.05 10.32 -8.16
N GLY A 206 -31.06 9.32 -9.05
CA GLY A 206 -31.13 9.46 -10.50
C GLY A 206 -29.83 9.95 -11.14
N SER A 207 -29.25 11.03 -10.62
CA SER A 207 -27.99 11.59 -11.10
C SER A 207 -27.12 12.09 -9.94
N MET A 208 -25.90 11.57 -9.87
CA MET A 208 -24.88 11.99 -8.91
C MET A 208 -24.52 13.47 -9.05
N ALA A 209 -24.44 13.97 -10.29
CA ALA A 209 -24.12 15.38 -10.55
C ALA A 209 -25.24 16.32 -10.08
N LYS A 210 -26.50 15.87 -10.15
CA LYS A 210 -27.64 16.61 -9.61
C LYS A 210 -27.66 16.58 -8.08
N TRP A 211 -27.44 15.41 -7.49
CA TRP A 211 -27.37 15.24 -6.05
C TRP A 211 -26.24 16.05 -5.41
N SER A 212 -25.04 16.04 -6.01
CA SER A 212 -23.90 16.84 -5.52
C SER A 212 -24.19 18.35 -5.46
N LYS A 213 -25.19 18.85 -6.19
CA LYS A 213 -25.59 20.26 -6.22
C LYS A 213 -26.83 20.54 -5.36
N SER A 214 -27.37 19.54 -4.63
CA SER A 214 -28.59 19.72 -3.84
C SER A 214 -28.36 20.61 -2.61
N ASP A 215 -27.24 20.41 -1.92
CA ASP A 215 -26.90 21.10 -0.69
C ASP A 215 -25.38 20.98 -0.41
N ALA A 216 -24.90 21.76 0.56
CA ALA A 216 -23.47 21.79 0.88
C ALA A 216 -22.94 20.46 1.44
N LEU A 217 -23.79 19.69 2.15
CA LEU A 217 -23.39 18.41 2.73
C LEU A 217 -23.22 17.34 1.63
N SER A 218 -24.10 17.33 0.63
CA SER A 218 -24.02 16.43 -0.53
C SER A 218 -22.81 16.79 -1.41
N THR A 219 -22.49 18.07 -1.58
CA THR A 219 -21.25 18.49 -2.26
C THR A 219 -20.00 17.99 -1.54
N ALA A 220 -19.88 18.21 -0.24
CA ALA A 220 -18.73 17.77 0.54
C ALA A 220 -18.59 16.23 0.53
N THR A 221 -19.71 15.53 0.66
CA THR A 221 -19.75 14.07 0.59
C THR A 221 -19.33 13.56 -0.80
N TYR A 222 -19.79 14.21 -1.87
CA TYR A 222 -19.39 13.88 -3.25
C TYR A 222 -17.88 14.06 -3.49
N GLN A 223 -17.28 15.15 -2.99
CA GLN A 223 -15.84 15.37 -3.11
C GLN A 223 -15.04 14.25 -2.43
N ILE A 224 -15.45 13.85 -1.22
CA ILE A 224 -14.80 12.77 -0.49
C ILE A 224 -14.99 11.41 -1.19
N LEU A 225 -16.16 11.18 -1.80
CA LEU A 225 -16.41 9.99 -2.62
C LEU A 225 -15.44 9.93 -3.80
N VAL A 226 -15.36 11.00 -4.59
CA VAL A 226 -14.44 11.08 -5.74
C VAL A 226 -13.00 10.87 -5.31
N GLN A 227 -12.55 11.54 -4.25
CA GLN A 227 -11.21 11.35 -3.69
C GLN A 227 -10.95 9.87 -3.34
N SER A 228 -11.87 9.22 -2.63
CA SER A 228 -11.75 7.82 -2.24
C SER A 228 -11.70 6.89 -3.46
N GLY A 229 -12.50 7.17 -4.50
CA GLY A 229 -12.51 6.41 -5.75
C GLY A 229 -11.20 6.50 -6.51
N VAL A 230 -10.60 7.69 -6.59
CA VAL A 230 -9.29 7.90 -7.20
C VAL A 230 -8.22 7.10 -6.45
N ILE A 231 -8.19 7.18 -5.12
CA ILE A 231 -7.25 6.43 -4.28
C ILE A 231 -7.36 4.93 -4.55
N ILE A 232 -8.57 4.36 -4.52
CA ILE A 232 -8.79 2.92 -4.74
C ILE A 232 -8.32 2.48 -6.14
N ALA A 233 -8.60 3.29 -7.17
CA ALA A 233 -8.18 2.97 -8.54
C ALA A 233 -6.65 2.99 -8.69
N VAL A 234 -6.00 4.04 -8.18
CA VAL A 234 -4.54 4.18 -8.23
C VAL A 234 -3.86 3.06 -7.44
N HIS A 235 -4.39 2.72 -6.25
CA HIS A 235 -3.89 1.62 -5.42
C HIS A 235 -3.97 0.29 -6.16
N LEU A 236 -5.11 -0.05 -6.77
CA LEU A 236 -5.27 -1.29 -7.53
C LEU A 236 -4.28 -1.34 -8.71
N THR A 237 -4.18 -0.29 -9.50
CA THR A 237 -3.28 -0.26 -10.67
C THR A 237 -1.84 -0.48 -10.24
N SER A 238 -1.37 0.23 -9.22
CA SER A 238 0.01 0.10 -8.72
C SER A 238 0.30 -1.31 -8.20
N VAL A 239 -0.63 -1.89 -7.43
CA VAL A 239 -0.49 -3.26 -6.92
C VAL A 239 -0.49 -4.28 -8.05
N MET A 240 -1.38 -4.16 -9.05
CA MET A 240 -1.38 -5.06 -10.21
C MET A 240 -0.06 -4.99 -10.97
N SER A 241 0.45 -3.78 -11.22
CA SER A 241 1.74 -3.58 -11.89
C SER A 241 2.87 -4.26 -11.12
N PHE A 242 2.94 -4.06 -9.80
CA PHE A 242 3.96 -4.71 -8.96
C PHE A 242 3.86 -6.24 -8.99
N GLN A 243 2.65 -6.79 -8.88
CA GLN A 243 2.45 -8.25 -8.85
C GLN A 243 2.78 -8.90 -10.20
N VAL A 244 2.42 -8.29 -11.33
CA VAL A 244 2.76 -8.83 -12.66
C VAL A 244 4.27 -8.91 -12.86
N LEU A 245 5.03 -7.92 -12.36
CA LEU A 245 6.48 -7.91 -12.44
C LEU A 245 7.16 -9.04 -11.65
N GLN A 246 6.49 -9.62 -10.65
CA GLN A 246 7.02 -10.77 -9.91
C GLN A 246 7.05 -12.07 -10.75
N PHE A 247 6.26 -12.15 -11.83
CA PHE A 247 6.17 -13.34 -12.70
C PHE A 247 6.88 -13.20 -14.04
N LEU A 248 7.41 -12.01 -14.35
CA LEU A 248 8.11 -11.76 -15.59
C LEU A 248 9.63 -11.91 -15.41
N PRO A 249 10.37 -12.40 -16.43
CA PRO A 249 11.82 -12.46 -16.36
C PRO A 249 12.39 -11.03 -16.23
N VAL A 250 13.18 -10.81 -15.18
CA VAL A 250 13.65 -9.48 -14.76
C VAL A 250 14.46 -8.77 -15.87
N SER A 251 15.14 -9.53 -16.73
CA SER A 251 15.94 -9.03 -17.85
C SER A 251 15.13 -8.40 -18.99
N ALA A 252 13.81 -8.61 -19.06
CA ALA A 252 12.99 -8.13 -20.15
C ALA A 252 12.42 -6.71 -19.94
N LEU A 253 12.45 -6.18 -18.70
CA LEU A 253 11.61 -5.03 -18.32
C LEU A 253 12.24 -4.06 -17.29
N ASP A 254 13.55 -3.79 -17.39
CA ASP A 254 14.28 -2.94 -16.41
C ASP A 254 13.60 -1.58 -16.16
N THR A 255 13.18 -0.85 -17.21
CA THR A 255 12.44 0.42 -17.08
C THR A 255 11.09 0.29 -16.35
N ALA A 256 10.41 -0.85 -16.48
CA ALA A 256 9.12 -1.04 -15.82
C ALA A 256 9.27 -1.24 -14.30
N LEU A 257 10.42 -1.74 -13.83
CA LEU A 257 10.72 -1.86 -12.41
C LEU A 257 10.79 -0.47 -11.75
N TYR A 258 11.46 0.49 -12.41
CA TYR A 258 11.49 1.88 -11.98
C TYR A 258 10.09 2.51 -11.93
N LEU A 259 9.30 2.31 -12.98
CA LEU A 259 7.94 2.85 -13.04
C LEU A 259 7.02 2.24 -11.98
N ALA A 260 7.17 0.94 -11.70
CA ALA A 260 6.39 0.28 -10.65
C ALA A 260 6.80 0.75 -9.26
N HIS A 261 8.10 0.91 -8.97
CA HIS A 261 8.54 1.45 -7.70
C HIS A 261 8.10 2.92 -7.52
N PHE A 262 8.23 3.75 -8.56
CA PHE A 262 7.73 5.11 -8.53
C PHE A 262 6.20 5.16 -8.34
N GLY A 263 5.46 4.31 -9.05
CA GLY A 263 4.01 4.16 -8.87
C GLY A 263 3.63 3.73 -7.45
N TRP A 264 4.43 2.85 -6.83
CA TRP A 264 4.25 2.46 -5.43
C TRP A 264 4.46 3.66 -4.48
N MET A 265 5.50 4.46 -4.68
CA MET A 265 5.72 5.67 -3.87
C MET A 265 4.59 6.70 -4.04
N MET A 266 4.10 6.88 -5.26
CA MET A 266 2.99 7.80 -5.58
C MET A 266 1.64 7.38 -5.00
N VAL A 267 1.44 6.10 -4.68
CA VAL A 267 0.22 5.63 -4.00
C VAL A 267 0.18 6.11 -2.56
N HIS A 268 1.34 6.18 -1.90
CA HIS A 268 1.46 6.48 -0.48
C HIS A 268 1.81 7.94 -0.17
N GLY A 269 2.21 8.75 -1.17
CA GLY A 269 2.71 10.12 -1.01
C GLY A 269 1.92 11.21 -1.71
#